data_AF-A0A948IPA5-F1
#
_entry.id   AF-A0A948IPA5-F1
#
_cell.length_a   1.000
_cell.length_b   1.000
_cell.length_c   1.000
_cell.angle_alpha   90.00
_cell.angle_beta   90.00
_cell.angle_gamma   90.00
#
_symmetry.space_group_name_H-M   'P 1'
#
loop_
_entity.id
_entity.type
_entity.pdbx_description
1 polymer ?
#
loop_
_entity_poly.entity_id
_entity_poly.type
_entity_poly.pdbx_seq_one_letter_code
_entity_poly.pdbx_strand_id
1 'polypeptide(L)'
;MSHIRYGQTVALKICERLARGESLFQMANTEGMPCCSSFYVWQRRHPEFAEAVAQAREAGADYLAGRALEVAAASTKDTVQQDRLFVQTLMKHAALKAPRTWGGKGGSAKEAPKPQQVEVIFRVRHFEKAIGPDGKAFVREILPEDEA
;
A
#
# COMPACT_ATOMS: atom_id res chain seq x y z
N MET A 1 27.22 16.09 11.04
CA MET A 1 26.11 15.26 10.55
C MET A 1 26.02 14.03 11.44
N SER A 2 24.92 13.87 12.20
CA SER A 2 24.73 12.68 13.01
C SER A 2 24.39 11.51 12.09
N HIS A 3 25.22 10.47 12.08
CA HIS A 3 24.97 9.25 11.31
C HIS A 3 24.10 8.31 12.13
N ILE A 4 22.81 8.29 11.82
CA ILE A 4 21.85 7.39 12.46
C ILE A 4 21.75 6.11 11.64
N ARG A 5 21.74 4.96 12.34
CA ARG A 5 21.54 3.64 11.74
C ARG A 5 20.08 3.25 11.78
N TYR A 6 19.68 2.40 10.84
CA TYR A 6 18.33 1.84 10.84
C TYR A 6 18.10 1.05 12.14
N GLY A 7 16.94 1.27 12.74
CA GLY A 7 16.50 0.58 13.94
C GLY A 7 15.00 0.74 14.09
N GLN A 8 14.35 -0.29 14.62
CA GLN A 8 12.89 -0.35 14.68
C GLN A 8 12.28 0.83 15.45
N THR A 9 12.90 1.25 16.55
CA THR A 9 12.46 2.43 17.33
C THR A 9 12.46 3.71 16.51
N VAL A 10 13.52 3.94 15.72
CA VAL A 10 13.62 5.14 14.87
C VAL A 10 12.62 5.05 13.72
N ALA A 11 12.47 3.88 13.10
CA ALA A 11 11.49 3.63 12.06
C ALA A 11 10.05 3.91 12.53
N LEU A 12 9.66 3.41 13.70
CA LEU A 12 8.35 3.67 14.32
C LEU A 12 8.14 5.16 14.57
N LYS A 13 9.14 5.84 15.14
CA LYS A 13 9.07 7.28 15.40
C LYS A 13 8.91 8.10 14.11
N ILE A 14 9.54 7.69 13.02
CA ILE A 14 9.36 8.32 11.70
C ILE A 14 7.93 8.12 11.21
N CYS A 15 7.39 6.91 11.29
CA CYS A 15 6.01 6.63 10.89
C CYS A 15 5.00 7.44 11.73
N GLU A 16 5.20 7.55 13.04
CA GLU A 16 4.36 8.38 13.92
C GLU A 16 4.35 9.86 13.49
N ARG A 17 5.52 10.44 13.18
CA ARG A 17 5.62 11.83 12.73
C ARG A 17 4.99 12.05 11.35
N LEU A 18 5.19 11.11 10.43
CA LEU A 18 4.55 11.15 9.11
C LEU A 18 3.02 11.07 9.22
N ALA A 19 2.50 10.24 10.13
CA ALA A 19 1.06 10.13 10.42
C ALA A 19 0.49 11.41 11.04
N ARG A 20 1.31 12.23 11.70
CA ARG A 20 0.96 13.59 12.15
C ARG A 20 1.17 14.67 11.07
N GLY A 21 1.28 14.27 9.81
CA GLY A 21 1.41 15.19 8.67
C GLY A 21 2.76 15.87 8.53
N GLU A 22 3.77 15.48 9.32
CA GLU A 22 5.09 16.11 9.26
C GLU A 22 5.82 15.79 7.95
N SER A 23 6.56 16.78 7.43
CA SER A 23 7.38 16.60 6.22
C SER A 23 8.70 15.90 6.53
N LEU A 24 9.24 15.17 5.54
CA LEU A 24 10.57 14.57 5.64
C LEU A 24 11.65 15.64 5.89
N PHE A 25 11.49 16.84 5.34
CA PHE A 25 12.40 17.95 5.55
C PHE A 25 12.44 18.41 7.01
N GLN A 26 11.29 18.61 7.64
CA GLN A 26 11.21 18.97 9.06
C GLN A 26 11.83 17.88 9.95
N MET A 27 11.51 16.61 9.65
CA MET A 27 12.08 15.49 10.40
C MET A 27 13.60 15.41 10.26
N ALA A 28 14.13 15.54 9.03
CA ALA A 28 15.57 15.45 8.77
C ALA A 28 16.39 16.55 9.46
N ASN A 29 15.76 17.66 9.84
CA ASN A 29 16.37 18.75 10.60
C ASN A 29 16.20 18.60 12.13
N THR A 30 15.63 17.49 12.60
CA THR A 30 15.50 17.21 14.04
C THR A 30 16.62 16.30 14.53
N GLU A 31 17.10 16.51 15.75
CA GLU A 31 18.04 15.59 16.37
C GLU A 31 17.45 14.18 16.54
N GLY A 32 18.28 13.15 16.31
CA GLY A 32 17.83 11.77 16.39
C GLY A 32 17.01 11.27 15.18
N MET A 33 16.99 12.01 14.06
CA MET A 33 16.34 11.59 12.81
C MET A 33 17.35 11.34 11.68
N PRO A 34 17.06 10.40 10.76
CA PRO A 34 17.89 10.21 9.58
C PRO A 34 17.77 11.41 8.65
N CYS A 35 18.84 11.71 7.93
CA CYS A 35 18.76 12.62 6.79
C CYS A 35 17.90 12.02 5.67
N CYS A 36 17.46 12.86 4.73
CA CYS A 36 16.60 12.43 3.62
C CYS A 36 17.21 11.26 2.82
N SER A 37 18.51 11.28 2.55
CA SER A 37 19.18 10.22 1.79
C SER A 37 19.14 8.87 2.52
N SER A 38 19.47 8.85 3.82
CA SER A 38 19.37 7.64 4.65
C SER A 38 17.94 7.10 4.71
N PHE A 39 16.94 7.97 4.85
CA PHE A 39 15.53 7.56 4.84
C PHE A 39 15.16 6.81 3.56
N TYR A 40 15.49 7.35 2.38
CA TYR A 40 15.20 6.68 1.10
C TYR A 40 15.99 5.39 0.92
N VAL A 41 17.24 5.33 1.39
CA VAL A 41 18.03 4.09 1.40
C VAL A 41 17.36 3.02 2.27
N TRP A 42 16.84 3.40 3.43
CA TRP A 42 16.14 2.46 4.32
C TRP A 42 14.86 1.93 3.68
N GLN A 43 14.05 2.78 3.06
CA GLN A 43 12.84 2.32 2.35
C GLN A 43 13.17 1.31 1.23
N ARG A 44 14.31 1.45 0.55
CA ARG A 44 14.72 0.50 -0.50
C ARG A 44 15.23 -0.84 0.06
N ARG A 45 15.86 -0.81 1.23
CA ARG A 45 16.48 -1.99 1.85
C ARG A 45 15.54 -2.77 2.76
N HIS A 46 14.48 -2.12 3.26
CA HIS A 46 13.55 -2.65 4.25
C HIS A 46 12.10 -2.51 3.73
N PRO A 47 11.59 -3.49 2.98
CA PRO A 47 10.24 -3.46 2.42
C PRO A 47 9.15 -3.24 3.47
N GLU A 48 9.31 -3.83 4.65
CA GLU A 48 8.40 -3.67 5.79
C GLU A 48 8.32 -2.21 6.27
N PHE A 49 9.45 -1.50 6.25
CA PHE A 49 9.48 -0.07 6.56
C PHE A 49 8.86 0.75 5.44
N ALA A 50 9.08 0.38 4.19
CA ALA A 50 8.47 1.06 3.05
C ALA A 50 6.94 1.01 3.12
N GLU A 51 6.38 -0.15 3.46
CA GLU A 51 4.95 -0.36 3.67
C GLU A 51 4.43 0.45 4.86
N ALA A 52 5.10 0.38 6.02
CA ALA A 52 4.72 1.16 7.19
C ALA A 52 4.72 2.68 6.91
N VAL A 53 5.70 3.17 6.13
CA VAL A 53 5.74 4.57 5.69
C VAL A 53 4.57 4.91 4.77
N ALA A 54 4.18 4.01 3.86
CA ALA A 54 3.04 4.24 2.98
C ALA A 54 1.75 4.40 3.79
N GLN A 55 1.50 3.50 4.74
CA GLN A 55 0.35 3.57 5.66
C GLN A 55 0.39 4.86 6.50
N ALA A 56 1.55 5.22 7.04
CA ALA A 56 1.72 6.45 7.80
C ALA A 56 1.46 7.72 6.95
N ARG A 57 1.84 7.72 5.66
CA ARG A 57 1.54 8.84 4.75
C ARG A 57 0.04 8.93 4.43
N GLU A 58 -0.66 7.81 4.35
CA GLU A 58 -2.12 7.80 4.22
C GLU A 58 -2.80 8.41 5.45
N ALA A 59 -2.44 7.94 6.66
CA ALA A 59 -2.93 8.54 7.91
C ALA A 59 -2.57 10.03 8.03
N GLY A 60 -1.37 10.41 7.59
CA GLY A 60 -0.93 11.80 7.53
C GLY A 60 -1.76 12.65 6.58
N ALA A 61 -2.36 12.07 5.53
CA ALA A 61 -3.27 12.80 4.65
C ALA A 61 -4.55 13.22 5.40
N ASP A 62 -5.11 12.33 6.22
CA ASP A 62 -6.29 12.62 7.06
C ASP A 62 -5.97 13.74 8.07
N TYR A 63 -4.80 13.67 8.71
CA TYR A 63 -4.34 14.73 9.61
C TYR A 63 -4.25 16.10 8.92
N LEU A 64 -3.68 16.15 7.71
CA LEU A 64 -3.54 17.40 6.95
C LEU A 64 -4.90 17.96 6.52
N ALA A 65 -5.84 17.10 6.12
CA ALA A 65 -7.21 17.51 5.80
C ALA A 65 -7.94 18.04 7.04
N GLY A 66 -7.82 17.37 8.19
CA GLY A 66 -8.34 17.87 9.46
C GLY A 66 -7.74 19.22 9.83
N ARG A 67 -6.43 19.39 9.68
CA ARG A 67 -5.77 20.69 9.93
C ARG A 67 -6.27 21.79 8.99
N ALA A 68 -6.60 21.46 7.74
CA ALA A 68 -7.16 22.42 6.80
C ALA A 68 -8.56 22.90 7.25
N LEU A 69 -9.39 21.99 7.78
CA LEU A 69 -10.69 22.35 8.35
C LEU A 69 -10.56 23.31 9.55
N GLU A 70 -9.62 23.01 10.46
CA GLU A 70 -9.34 23.86 11.62
C GLU A 70 -8.91 25.29 11.19
N VAL A 71 -8.02 25.40 10.21
CA VAL A 71 -7.59 26.71 9.71
C VAL A 71 -8.73 27.46 9.01
N ALA A 72 -9.53 26.76 8.21
CA ALA A 72 -10.69 27.38 7.55
C ALA A 72 -11.70 27.91 8.58
N ALA A 73 -11.99 27.14 9.63
CA ALA A 73 -12.93 27.51 10.69
C ALA A 73 -12.45 28.70 11.53
N ALA A 74 -11.14 28.81 11.78
CA ALA A 74 -10.53 29.91 12.53
C ALA A 74 -10.25 31.17 11.68
N SER A 75 -10.48 31.11 10.37
CA SER A 75 -10.11 32.21 9.46
C SER A 75 -10.92 33.48 9.71
N THR A 76 -10.25 34.62 9.56
CA THR A 76 -10.84 35.96 9.73
C THR A 76 -10.76 36.75 8.43
N LYS A 77 -11.41 37.92 8.35
CA LYS A 77 -11.36 38.79 7.16
C LYS A 77 -9.92 39.22 6.82
N ASP A 78 -9.07 39.40 7.82
CA ASP A 78 -7.70 39.87 7.65
C ASP A 78 -6.74 38.73 7.24
N THR A 79 -7.04 37.49 7.63
CA THR A 79 -6.17 36.32 7.39
C THR A 79 -6.60 35.48 6.20
N VAL A 80 -7.81 35.70 5.65
CA VAL A 80 -8.47 34.82 4.66
C VAL A 80 -7.60 34.49 3.45
N GLN A 81 -6.76 35.41 2.96
CA GLN A 81 -5.89 35.14 1.80
C GLN A 81 -4.76 34.15 2.13
N GLN A 82 -4.11 34.33 3.29
CA GLN A 82 -3.07 33.43 3.76
C GLN A 82 -3.67 32.06 4.11
N ASP A 83 -4.79 32.05 4.83
CA ASP A 83 -5.46 30.83 5.26
C ASP A 83 -5.95 30.04 4.06
N ARG A 84 -6.45 30.70 3.02
CA ARG A 84 -6.81 30.06 1.75
C ARG A 84 -5.62 29.35 1.10
N LEU A 85 -4.47 30.00 1.02
CA LEU A 85 -3.25 29.38 0.48
C LEU A 85 -2.83 28.18 1.34
N PHE A 86 -2.91 28.31 2.65
CA PHE A 86 -2.54 27.25 3.59
C PHE A 86 -3.47 26.03 3.45
N VAL A 87 -4.78 26.23 3.48
CA VAL A 87 -5.81 25.21 3.27
C VAL A 87 -5.62 24.52 1.92
N GLN A 88 -5.41 25.29 0.84
CA GLN A 88 -5.18 24.71 -0.48
C GLN A 88 -3.92 23.84 -0.53
N THR A 89 -2.84 24.30 0.11
CA THR A 89 -1.57 23.56 0.17
C THR A 89 -1.74 22.25 0.94
N LEU A 90 -2.41 22.29 2.10
CA LEU A 90 -2.71 21.11 2.91
C LEU A 90 -3.56 20.09 2.14
N MET A 91 -4.67 20.54 1.53
CA MET A 91 -5.56 19.67 0.78
C MET A 91 -4.87 19.05 -0.44
N LYS A 92 -4.04 19.82 -1.16
CA LYS A 92 -3.23 19.29 -2.27
C LYS A 92 -2.25 18.22 -1.78
N HIS A 93 -1.61 18.45 -0.63
CA HIS A 93 -0.69 17.48 -0.04
C HIS A 93 -1.41 16.20 0.40
N ALA A 94 -2.59 16.32 1.03
CA ALA A 94 -3.42 15.19 1.42
C ALA A 94 -3.84 14.36 0.19
N ALA A 95 -4.31 15.03 -0.87
CA ALA A 95 -4.68 14.40 -2.13
C ALA A 95 -3.53 13.64 -2.79
N LEU A 96 -2.32 14.19 -2.78
CA LEU A 96 -1.14 13.51 -3.35
C LEU A 96 -0.67 12.31 -2.51
N LYS A 97 -0.79 12.40 -1.18
CA LYS A 97 -0.35 11.34 -0.26
C LYS A 97 -1.32 10.16 -0.21
N ALA A 98 -2.62 10.43 -0.35
CA ALA A 98 -3.68 9.43 -0.33
C ALA A 98 -4.68 9.69 -1.47
N PRO A 99 -4.28 9.48 -2.74
CA PRO A 99 -5.11 9.80 -3.89
C PRO A 99 -6.44 9.03 -3.92
N ARG A 100 -6.46 7.81 -3.37
CA ARG A 100 -7.69 7.01 -3.27
C ARG A 100 -8.74 7.66 -2.36
N THR A 101 -8.30 8.29 -1.28
CA THR A 101 -9.19 8.89 -0.26
C THR A 101 -9.47 10.35 -0.56
N TRP A 102 -8.43 11.11 -0.95
CA TRP A 102 -8.47 12.57 -1.05
C TRP A 102 -8.23 13.11 -2.48
N GLY A 103 -7.98 12.26 -3.47
CA GLY A 103 -7.52 12.64 -4.82
C GLY A 103 -8.55 13.23 -5.79
N GLY A 104 -9.76 13.56 -5.35
CA GLY A 104 -10.69 14.39 -6.14
C GLY A 104 -11.13 13.79 -7.49
N LYS A 105 -11.69 12.58 -7.47
CA LYS A 105 -12.74 12.03 -8.34
C LYS A 105 -13.04 10.68 -7.71
N GLY A 106 -14.32 10.43 -7.43
CA GLY A 106 -14.83 9.34 -6.59
C GLY A 106 -13.95 8.11 -6.65
N GLY A 107 -13.49 7.67 -5.47
CA GLY A 107 -12.44 6.68 -5.32
C GLY A 107 -12.54 5.61 -6.40
N SER A 108 -11.47 5.45 -7.18
CA SER A 108 -11.23 4.17 -7.83
C SER A 108 -11.03 3.18 -6.67
N ALA A 109 -12.13 2.68 -6.12
CA ALA A 109 -12.17 1.35 -5.55
C ALA A 109 -11.34 0.52 -6.53
N LYS A 110 -10.29 -0.16 -6.03
CA LYS A 110 -9.54 -1.12 -6.83
C LYS A 110 -10.58 -1.86 -7.64
N GLU A 111 -10.57 -1.69 -8.97
CA GLU A 111 -11.49 -2.42 -9.83
C GLU A 111 -11.34 -3.86 -9.36
N ALA A 112 -12.44 -4.43 -8.81
CA ALA A 112 -12.40 -5.77 -8.28
C ALA A 112 -11.74 -6.60 -9.39
N PRO A 113 -10.69 -7.40 -9.09
CA PRO A 113 -10.00 -8.14 -10.12
C PRO A 113 -11.09 -8.82 -10.94
N LYS A 114 -11.20 -8.44 -12.23
CA LYS A 114 -12.24 -8.99 -13.10
C LYS A 114 -12.17 -10.49 -12.91
N PRO A 115 -13.31 -11.17 -12.66
CA PRO A 115 -13.28 -12.60 -12.40
C PRO A 115 -12.46 -13.22 -13.53
N GLN A 116 -11.28 -13.74 -13.17
CA GLN A 116 -10.40 -14.39 -14.13
C GLN A 116 -11.27 -15.52 -14.68
N GLN A 117 -11.62 -15.47 -15.95
CA GLN A 117 -12.32 -16.58 -16.59
C GLN A 117 -11.38 -17.78 -16.48
N VAL A 118 -11.62 -18.61 -15.48
CA VAL A 118 -10.94 -19.89 -15.34
C VAL A 118 -11.60 -20.78 -16.37
N GLU A 119 -10.87 -21.13 -17.42
CA GLU A 119 -11.30 -22.16 -18.34
C GLU A 119 -11.27 -23.50 -17.59
N VAL A 120 -12.45 -24.00 -17.22
CA VAL A 120 -12.59 -25.30 -16.56
C VAL A 120 -12.69 -26.37 -17.64
N ILE A 121 -11.57 -27.05 -17.92
CA ILE A 121 -11.54 -28.17 -18.85
C ILE A 121 -11.91 -29.45 -18.09
N PHE A 122 -13.13 -29.94 -18.29
CA PHE A 122 -13.53 -31.26 -17.83
C PHE A 122 -13.01 -32.31 -18.82
N ARG A 123 -12.05 -33.15 -18.38
CA ARG A 123 -11.63 -34.33 -19.14
C ARG A 123 -12.30 -35.57 -18.56
N VAL A 124 -13.21 -36.17 -19.31
CA VAL A 124 -13.78 -37.47 -18.97
C VAL A 124 -12.74 -38.53 -19.33
N ARG A 125 -12.17 -39.19 -18.32
CA ARG A 125 -11.25 -40.31 -18.48
C ARG A 125 -12.02 -41.61 -18.29
N HIS A 126 -11.81 -42.56 -19.18
CA HIS A 126 -12.41 -43.89 -19.07
C HIS A 126 -11.48 -44.79 -18.28
N PHE A 127 -12.01 -45.43 -17.25
CA PHE A 127 -11.26 -46.37 -16.43
C PHE A 127 -11.98 -47.70 -16.41
N GLU A 128 -11.22 -48.79 -16.43
CA GLU A 128 -11.74 -50.14 -16.22
C GLU A 128 -10.96 -50.87 -15.14
N LYS A 129 -11.61 -51.88 -14.57
CA LYS A 129 -11.02 -52.78 -13.61
C LYS A 129 -10.35 -53.94 -14.36
N ALA A 130 -9.04 -54.03 -14.27
CA ALA A 130 -8.25 -55.13 -14.83
C ALA A 130 -7.72 -56.03 -13.71
N ILE A 131 -7.48 -57.30 -14.03
CA ILE A 131 -6.87 -58.26 -13.10
C ILE A 131 -5.43 -58.46 -13.56
N GLY A 132 -4.48 -58.19 -12.66
CA GLY A 132 -3.05 -58.39 -12.94
C GLY A 132 -2.68 -59.86 -12.98
N PRO A 133 -1.50 -60.20 -13.54
CA PRO A 133 -1.01 -61.58 -13.58
C PRO A 133 -0.89 -62.22 -12.18
N ASP A 134 -0.78 -61.40 -11.12
CA ASP A 134 -0.76 -61.84 -9.72
C ASP A 134 -2.17 -62.10 -9.12
N GLY A 135 -3.23 -62.07 -9.94
CA GLY A 135 -4.63 -62.29 -9.54
C GLY A 135 -5.28 -61.12 -8.79
N LYS A 136 -4.55 -60.02 -8.56
CA LYS A 136 -5.07 -58.82 -7.88
C LYS A 136 -5.71 -57.86 -8.87
N ALA A 137 -6.87 -57.32 -8.50
CA ALA A 137 -7.56 -56.32 -9.31
C ALA A 137 -6.94 -54.93 -9.13
N PHE A 138 -6.78 -54.20 -10.23
CA PHE A 138 -6.36 -52.80 -10.25
C PHE A 138 -7.17 -52.02 -11.30
N VAL A 139 -7.15 -50.69 -11.21
CA VAL A 139 -7.85 -49.81 -12.15
C VAL A 139 -6.84 -49.30 -13.17
N ARG A 140 -7.14 -49.43 -14.47
CA ARG A 140 -6.34 -48.86 -15.56
C ARG A 140 -7.14 -47.85 -16.36
N GLU A 141 -6.46 -46.80 -16.81
CA GLU A 141 -7.02 -45.81 -17.73
C GLU A 141 -7.04 -46.41 -19.14
N ILE A 142 -8.17 -46.27 -19.83
CA ILE A 142 -8.32 -46.65 -21.24
C ILE A 142 -7.99 -45.41 -22.07
N LEU A 143 -6.86 -45.46 -22.78
CA LEU A 143 -6.50 -44.43 -23.75
C LEU A 143 -7.32 -44.66 -25.04
N PRO A 144 -7.87 -43.61 -25.67
CA PRO A 144 -8.55 -43.73 -26.95
C PRO A 144 -7.58 -44.19 -28.06
N GLU A 145 -8.11 -44.88 -29.08
CA GLU A 145 -7.30 -45.53 -30.15
C GLU A 145 -6.44 -44.57 -30.98
N ASP A 146 -6.72 -43.25 -30.95
CA ASP A 146 -5.96 -42.24 -31.70
C ASP A 146 -4.69 -41.73 -30.97
N GLU A 147 -4.44 -42.17 -29.73
CA GLU A 147 -3.24 -41.83 -28.94
C GLU A 147 -2.37 -43.06 -28.56
N ALA A 148 -2.60 -44.20 -29.23
CA ALA A 148 -1.84 -45.45 -29.03
C ALA A 148 -0.65 -45.61 -29.98
#